data_AF-A0A2T3G1V4-F1
#
_entry.id   AF-A0A2T3G1V4-F1
#
_cell.length_a   1.000
_cell.length_b   1.000
_cell.length_c   1.000
_cell.angle_alpha   90.00
_cell.angle_beta   90.00
_cell.angle_gamma   90.00
#
_symmetry.space_group_name_H-M   'P 1'
#
loop_
_entity.id
_entity.type
_entity.pdbx_description
1 polymer ?
#
loop_
_entity_poly.entity_id
_entity_poly.type
_entity_poly.pdbx_seq_one_letter_code
_entity_poly.pdbx_strand_id
1 'polypeptide(L)' 'MCDLGESIALEARNEGITQGIKQGKQMERKKNIEHVRSVINELNCSYQRARDILILSEDERKDIEKYFQS' A
#
# COMPACT_ATOMS: atom_id res chain seq x y z
N MET A 1 -15.60 12.33 35.56
CA MET A 1 -16.16 12.97 34.36
C MET A 1 -14.98 13.22 33.44
N CYS A 2 -14.91 12.58 32.27
CA CYS A 2 -13.90 12.98 31.28
C CYS A 2 -14.25 14.37 30.77
N ASP A 3 -13.25 15.25 30.67
CA ASP A 3 -13.40 16.57 30.11
C ASP A 3 -13.70 16.45 28.60
N LEU A 4 -14.67 17.22 28.11
CA LEU A 4 -15.07 17.21 26.70
C LEU A 4 -13.88 17.59 25.79
N GLY A 5 -13.01 18.49 26.24
CA GLY A 5 -11.80 18.90 25.54
C GLY A 5 -10.77 17.78 25.41
N GLU A 6 -10.58 16.97 26.46
CA GLU A 6 -9.69 15.79 26.40
C GLU A 6 -10.18 14.75 25.40
N SER A 7 -11.50 14.56 25.32
CA SER A 7 -12.12 13.59 24.40
C SER A 7 -11.93 14.01 22.94
N ILE A 8 -12.13 15.29 22.63
CA ILE A 8 -11.94 15.85 21.28
C ILE A 8 -10.46 15.77 20.85
N ALA A 9 -9.54 16.12 21.73
CA ALA A 9 -8.11 16.06 21.43
C ALA A 9 -7.64 14.63 21.15
N LEU A 10 -8.18 13.64 21.87
CA LEU A 10 -7.88 12.23 21.65
C LEU A 10 -8.43 11.74 20.30
N GLU A 11 -9.66 12.11 19.94
CA GLU A 11 -10.27 11.75 18.66
C GLU A 11 -9.47 12.30 17.47
N ALA A 12 -9.16 13.60 17.49
CA ALA A 12 -8.37 14.24 16.43
C ALA A 12 -6.99 13.58 16.24
N ARG A 13 -6.34 13.20 17.35
CA ARG A 13 -5.07 12.45 17.29
C ARG A 13 -5.24 11.08 16.64
N ASN A 14 -6.26 10.34 17.02
CA ASN A 14 -6.53 9.00 16.48
C ASN A 14 -6.88 9.06 14.99
N GLU A 15 -7.64 10.06 14.57
CA GLU A 15 -7.93 10.32 13.15
C GLU A 15 -6.64 10.63 12.38
N GLY A 16 -5.79 11.52 12.91
CA GLY A 16 -4.51 11.86 12.30
C GLY A 16 -3.60 10.63 12.12
N ILE A 17 -3.49 9.78 13.15
CA ILE A 17 -2.73 8.51 13.07
C ILE A 17 -3.33 7.60 12.00
N THR A 18 -4.65 7.44 11.99
CA THR A 18 -5.35 6.58 11.03
C THR A 18 -5.15 7.06 9.60
N GLN A 19 -5.21 8.38 9.37
CA GLN A 19 -4.94 8.98 8.06
C GLN A 19 -3.48 8.76 7.64
N GLY A 20 -2.52 8.95 8.54
CA GLY A 20 -1.10 8.70 8.28
C GLY A 20 -0.83 7.25 7.86
N ILE A 21 -1.40 6.28 8.58
CA ILE A 21 -1.28 4.85 8.24
C ILE A 21 -1.88 4.56 6.86
N LYS A 22 -3.05 5.11 6.55
CA LYS A 22 -3.70 4.94 5.23
C LYS A 22 -2.85 5.52 4.10
N GLN A 23 -2.25 6.69 4.29
CA GLN A 23 -1.38 7.31 3.30
C GLN A 23 -0.09 6.51 3.09
N GLY A 24 0.54 6.03 4.16
CA GLY A 24 1.71 5.16 4.10
C GLY A 24 1.46 3.92 3.24
N LYS A 25 0.37 3.19 3.55
CA LYS A 25 -0.05 2.01 2.77
C LYS A 25 -0.31 2.32 1.30
N GLN A 26 -0.91 3.47 0.99
CA GLN A 26 -1.14 3.86 -0.40
C GLN A 26 0.17 4.13 -1.14
N MET A 27 1.16 4.76 -0.49
CA MET A 27 2.47 5.01 -1.09
C MET A 27 3.25 3.72 -1.33
N GLU A 28 3.23 2.79 -0.38
CA GLU A 28 3.85 1.47 -0.53
C GLU A 28 3.24 0.71 -1.73
N ARG A 29 1.90 0.69 -1.85
CA ARG A 29 1.23 0.09 -3.00
C ARG A 29 1.65 0.71 -4.33
N LYS A 30 1.73 2.04 -4.41
CA LYS A 30 2.15 2.74 -5.63
C LYS A 30 3.56 2.32 -6.04
N LYS A 31 4.50 2.28 -5.08
CA LYS A 31 5.88 1.83 -5.32
C LYS A 31 5.92 0.40 -5.83
N ASN A 32 5.15 -0.50 -5.22
CA ASN A 32 5.10 -1.91 -5.64
C ASN A 32 4.55 -2.06 -7.08
N ILE A 33 3.53 -1.29 -7.44
CA ILE A 33 3.01 -1.26 -8.83
C ILE A 33 4.08 -0.75 -9.80
N GLU A 34 4.76 0.35 -9.48
CA GLU A 34 5.80 0.92 -10.34
C GLU A 34 6.98 -0.03 -10.54
N HIS A 35 7.47 -0.66 -9.46
CA HIS A 35 8.53 -1.66 -9.54
C HIS A 35 8.14 -2.85 -10.40
N VAL A 36 6.94 -3.40 -10.21
CA VAL A 36 6.46 -4.52 -11.03
C VAL A 36 6.39 -4.12 -12.51
N ARG A 37 5.89 -2.92 -12.83
CA ARG A 37 5.83 -2.43 -14.22
C ARG A 37 7.22 -2.27 -14.83
N SER A 38 8.18 -1.70 -14.08
CA SER A 38 9.57 -1.58 -14.53
C SER A 38 10.16 -2.96 -14.83
N VAL A 39 10.02 -3.94 -13.94
CA VAL A 39 10.52 -5.31 -14.17
C VAL A 39 9.86 -5.98 -15.38
N ILE A 40 8.54 -5.82 -15.55
CA ILE A 40 7.82 -6.33 -16.73
C ILE A 40 8.39 -5.73 -18.01
N ASN A 41 8.59 -4.41 -18.05
CA ASN A 41 9.03 -3.71 -19.26
C ASN A 41 10.51 -3.96 -19.57
N GLU A 42 11.38 -3.90 -18.57
CA GLU A 42 12.83 -4.04 -18.75
C GLU A 42 13.22 -5.48 -19.08
N LEU A 43 12.59 -6.45 -18.42
CA LEU A 43 12.87 -7.87 -18.65
C LEU A 43 11.94 -8.52 -19.68
N ASN A 44 11.00 -7.76 -20.26
CA ASN A 44 9.97 -8.22 -21.19
C ASN A 44 9.30 -9.53 -20.70
N CYS A 45 8.83 -9.53 -19.44
CA CYS A 45 8.32 -10.71 -18.77
C CYS A 45 6.86 -10.55 -18.32
N SER A 46 6.21 -11.66 -17.97
CA SER A 46 4.84 -11.62 -17.46
C SER A 46 4.76 -11.04 -16.04
N TYR A 47 3.58 -10.55 -15.65
CA TYR A 47 3.31 -10.14 -14.26
C TYR A 47 3.65 -11.24 -13.24
N GLN A 48 3.30 -12.48 -13.55
CA GLN A 48 3.59 -13.64 -12.71
C GLN A 48 5.10 -13.84 -12.51
N ARG A 49 5.89 -13.61 -13.56
CA ARG A 49 7.35 -13.68 -13.47
C ARG A 49 7.92 -12.51 -12.69
N ALA A 50 7.41 -11.30 -12.92
CA ALA A 50 7.86 -10.09 -12.21
C ALA A 50 7.62 -10.17 -10.69
N ARG A 51 6.46 -10.67 -10.24
CA ARG A 51 6.19 -10.86 -8.79
C ARG A 51 7.08 -11.92 -8.13
N ASP A 52 7.51 -12.93 -8.89
CA ASP A 52 8.41 -13.97 -8.39
C ASP A 52 9.85 -13.45 -8.31
N ILE A 53 10.26 -12.61 -9.27
CA ILE A 53 11.55 -11.90 -9.25
C ILE A 53 11.62 -10.92 -8.08
N LEU A 54 10.55 -10.17 -7.85
CA LEU A 54 10.48 -9.19 -6.77
C LEU A 54 10.19 -9.80 -5.40
N ILE A 55 9.96 -11.12 -5.34
CA ILE A 55 9.68 -11.87 -4.10
C ILE A 55 8.57 -11.19 -3.27
N LEU A 56 7.50 -10.76 -3.96
CA LEU A 56 6.39 -10.09 -3.30
C LEU A 56 5.67 -11.05 -2.35
N SER A 57 5.34 -10.59 -1.14
CA SER A 57 4.52 -11.33 -0.20
C SER A 57 3.10 -11.57 -0.72
N GLU A 58 2.36 -12.51 -0.14
CA GLU A 58 0.96 -12.76 -0.55
C GLU A 58 0.06 -11.53 -0.39
N ASP A 59 0.24 -10.76 0.68
CA ASP A 59 -0.50 -9.52 0.91
C ASP A 59 -0.18 -8.48 -0.16
N GLU A 60 1.10 -8.24 -0.46
CA GLU A 60 1.50 -7.29 -1.52
C GLU A 60 0.96 -7.72 -2.88
N ARG A 61 1.02 -9.02 -3.19
CA ARG A 61 0.45 -9.60 -4.41
C ARG A 61 -1.04 -9.26 -4.49
N LYS A 62 -1.82 -9.56 -3.46
CA LYS A 62 -3.26 -9.27 -3.41
C LYS A 62 -3.56 -7.77 -3.51
N ASP A 63 -2.74 -6.92 -2.89
CA ASP A 63 -2.96 -5.48 -2.85
C ASP A 63 -2.79 -4.83 -4.23
N ILE A 64 -1.89 -5.39 -5.07
CA ILE A 64 -1.58 -4.86 -6.41
C ILE A 64 -2.18 -5.66 -7.57
N GLU A 65 -2.67 -6.89 -7.34
CA GLU A 65 -3.12 -7.80 -8.42
C GLU A 65 -4.15 -7.18 -9.34
N LYS A 66 -5.13 -6.46 -8.79
CA LYS A 66 -6.19 -5.77 -9.54
C LYS A 66 -5.68 -4.72 -10.53
N TYR A 67 -4.44 -4.26 -10.41
CA TYR A 67 -3.82 -3.29 -11.32
C TYR A 67 -3.10 -3.95 -12.51
N PHE A 68 -3.00 -5.28 -12.50
CA PHE A 68 -2.34 -6.11 -13.53
C PHE A 68 -3.26 -7.21 -14.08
N GLN A 69 -4.48 -7.34 -13.56
CA GLN A 69 -5.57 -8.09 -14.19
C GLN A 69 -6.14 -7.24 -15.32
N SER A 70 -5.69 -7.49 -16.56
CA SER A 70 -6.28 -6.98 -17.81
C SER A 70 -6.81 -8.14 -18.62
#